data_AF-A0AAQ2D9A2-F1
#
_entry.id   AF-A0AAQ2D9A2-F1
#
_cell.length_a   1.000
_cell.length_b   1.000
_cell.length_c   1.000
_cell.angle_alpha   90.00
_cell.angle_beta   90.00
_cell.angle_gamma   90.00
#
_symmetry.space_group_name_H-M   'P 1'
#
loop_
_entity.id
_entity.type
_entity.pdbx_description
1 polymer ?
#
loop_
_entity_poly.entity_id
_entity_poly.type
_entity_poly.pdbx_seq_one_letter_code
_entity_poly.pdbx_strand_id
1 'polypeptide(L)'
;MALFKRSKTTAAGFDWAGFIWLFVFFWYFSGITQLLIQLTGTSGFTGFRQAFVMSALWLAPMLLFPKQTRLLAAIIGVVLWACSMASLGYFFIYQQEFSQSVIFIMFESNVSEAGEYMTQYFAWWMIPAFLAHTAFAYFLWTRLRPVHMPRGRALVAATAIVIAVAGYPLVKQTMRMGNFAEGFEKFETRIEPAVPWQMAVAYHRYLETLGDMQGMLDSASKIPPLKNLKDASAGQPATLVLVIGESTNRQRMSLYGYPRNTTPELDKLKDQLAVFDNVITPRPYTIEALQQVLTFADEQNPDLYLSTPSLVSVMKQAGYKTFWITNQQTMTKRNTMLTTFSEQADEQVYLNNNRNQNSAQYDGDVIEPFNKALTDPAERKLIVVHLLGTHMSYQYRYPPTFDKFKDRQGVPAGVRDDQVPTYNSYDNAVLYNDFVVSSLIKDYAKTDPNGFLLYLSDHGEDVFDSAGHGTLGRNENKPTAPMYTIPFMAWASPKWKENHDWNFAGDLSRPYSSSQLIHTWADLAGLSSDELDRSKSLVSDSFVPRKLLIGDPYQAPRRALIDFSLMKPKHPDPAEVAQK
;
A
#
# COMPACT_ATOMS: atom_id res chain seq x y z
N MET A 1 -1.19 53.09 21.24
CA MET A 1 -0.26 54.01 20.57
C MET A 1 1.07 53.99 21.35
N ALA A 2 1.92 53.01 21.04
CA ALA A 2 3.32 52.97 21.48
C ALA A 2 4.09 52.39 20.30
N LEU A 3 4.72 53.30 19.55
CA LEU A 3 5.41 53.04 18.30
C LEU A 3 6.58 52.09 18.53
N PHE A 4 6.55 50.92 17.89
CA PHE A 4 7.78 50.26 17.45
C PHE A 4 8.42 51.16 16.39
N LYS A 5 9.18 52.17 16.82
CA LYS A 5 10.06 52.95 15.96
C LYS A 5 11.05 51.97 15.34
N ARG A 6 10.98 51.81 14.01
CA ARG A 6 12.03 51.16 13.22
C ARG A 6 13.35 51.88 13.51
N SER A 7 14.29 51.17 14.14
CA SER A 7 15.66 51.63 14.24
C SER A 7 16.20 51.91 12.83
N LYS A 8 16.70 53.14 12.61
CA LYS A 8 17.42 53.55 11.39
C LYS A 8 18.95 53.39 11.54
N THR A 9 19.42 52.76 12.61
CA THR A 9 20.83 52.44 12.79
C THR A 9 21.06 50.96 12.43
N THR A 10 21.86 50.73 11.40
CA THR A 10 22.45 49.41 11.12
C THR A 10 23.26 49.01 12.34
N ALA A 11 22.73 48.09 13.16
CA ALA A 11 23.52 47.44 14.19
C ALA A 11 24.77 46.83 13.54
N ALA A 12 25.93 46.94 14.18
CA ALA A 12 27.14 46.25 13.77
C ALA A 12 26.96 44.74 13.99
N GLY A 13 26.25 44.08 13.07
CA GLY A 13 25.86 42.68 13.20
C GLY A 13 24.89 42.24 12.11
N PHE A 14 24.87 40.95 11.83
CA PHE A 14 23.91 40.35 10.90
C PHE A 14 22.50 40.39 11.49
N ASP A 15 21.49 40.74 10.68
CA ASP A 15 20.08 40.80 11.12
C ASP A 15 19.46 39.40 11.23
N TRP A 16 19.80 38.70 12.31
CA TRP A 16 19.28 37.36 12.61
C TRP A 16 17.76 37.30 12.71
N ALA A 17 17.13 38.31 13.31
CA ALA A 17 15.67 38.34 13.42
C ALA A 17 15.01 38.47 12.04
N GLY A 18 15.52 39.33 11.16
CA GLY A 18 15.04 39.42 9.78
C GLY A 18 15.22 38.12 9.01
N PHE A 19 16.36 37.45 9.21
CA PHE A 19 16.65 36.15 8.58
C PHE A 19 15.70 35.04 9.04
N ILE A 20 15.43 34.95 10.35
CA ILE A 20 14.47 34.01 10.92
C ILE A 20 13.05 34.27 10.38
N TRP A 21 12.63 35.53 10.29
CA TRP A 21 11.33 35.88 9.71
C TRP A 21 11.19 35.46 8.23
N LEU A 22 12.26 35.56 7.44
CA LEU A 22 12.28 35.05 6.07
C LEU A 22 12.11 33.53 6.04
N PHE A 23 12.83 32.81 6.91
CA PHE A 23 12.72 31.36 6.99
C PHE A 23 11.32 30.93 7.41
N VAL A 24 10.75 31.53 8.45
CA VAL A 24 9.39 31.23 8.94
C VAL A 24 8.35 31.46 7.84
N PHE A 25 8.48 32.54 7.06
CA PHE A 25 7.58 32.81 5.93
C PHE A 25 7.60 31.69 4.88
N PHE A 26 8.78 31.25 4.44
CA PHE A 26 8.86 30.17 3.44
C PHE A 26 8.55 28.79 4.01
N TRP A 27 8.92 28.56 5.27
CA TRP A 27 8.60 27.34 5.99
C TRP A 27 7.10 27.16 6.16
N TYR A 28 6.37 28.22 6.48
CA TYR A 28 4.93 28.19 6.73
C TYR A 28 4.12 27.41 5.69
N PHE A 29 4.43 27.61 4.39
CA PHE A 29 3.67 27.00 3.30
C PHE A 29 3.82 25.48 3.19
N SER A 30 4.95 24.91 3.61
CA SER A 30 5.17 23.44 3.62
C SER A 30 5.01 22.85 5.03
N GLY A 31 5.48 23.60 6.02
CA GLY A 31 5.67 23.16 7.39
C GLY A 31 4.38 23.01 8.17
N ILE A 32 3.35 23.85 7.94
CA ILE A 32 2.08 23.72 8.66
C ILE A 32 1.36 22.42 8.29
N THR A 33 1.22 22.12 7.00
CA THR A 33 0.56 20.88 6.57
C THR A 33 1.32 19.66 7.10
N GLN A 34 2.65 19.63 6.96
CA GLN A 34 3.48 18.53 7.47
C GLN A 34 3.47 18.42 9.01
N LEU A 35 3.34 19.53 9.72
CA LEU A 35 3.16 19.53 11.18
C LEU A 35 1.82 18.91 11.56
N LEU A 36 0.74 19.28 10.86
CA LEU A 36 -0.59 18.71 11.12
C LEU A 36 -0.59 17.20 10.87
N ILE A 37 0.00 16.73 9.77
CA ILE A 37 0.18 15.29 9.46
C ILE A 37 0.96 14.57 10.57
N GLN A 38 2.03 15.19 11.07
CA GLN A 38 2.80 14.60 12.16
C GLN A 38 1.97 14.54 13.46
N LEU A 39 1.20 15.58 13.77
CA LEU A 39 0.39 15.67 14.99
C LEU A 39 -0.80 14.70 14.99
N THR A 40 -1.34 14.36 13.82
CA THR A 40 -2.41 13.35 13.67
C THR A 40 -1.87 11.92 13.72
N GLY A 41 -0.54 11.73 13.74
CA GLY A 41 0.09 10.42 13.77
C GLY A 41 -0.05 9.63 12.48
N THR A 42 -0.46 10.28 11.37
CA THR A 42 -0.70 9.63 10.09
C THR A 42 0.59 9.37 9.31
N SER A 43 1.68 10.08 9.58
CA SER A 43 3.00 9.80 9.00
C SER A 43 4.16 10.08 9.98
N GLY A 44 5.36 9.58 9.66
CA GLY A 44 6.56 9.77 10.48
C GLY A 44 7.24 11.15 10.33
N PHE A 45 8.28 11.40 11.12
CA PHE A 45 9.00 12.70 11.16
C PHE A 45 9.72 13.13 9.86
N THR A 46 9.81 12.23 8.87
CA THR A 46 10.58 12.45 7.65
C THR A 46 10.03 13.61 6.81
N GLY A 47 8.71 13.67 6.61
CA GLY A 47 8.05 14.71 5.80
C GLY A 47 8.25 16.11 6.38
N PHE A 48 8.03 16.26 7.69
CA PHE A 48 8.29 17.50 8.42
C PHE A 48 9.75 17.97 8.28
N ARG A 49 10.72 17.07 8.51
CA ARG A 49 12.15 17.41 8.37
C ARG A 49 12.50 17.87 6.96
N GLN A 50 11.97 17.18 5.95
CA GLN A 50 12.22 17.51 4.55
C GLN A 50 11.63 18.87 4.18
N ALA A 51 10.38 19.14 4.56
CA ALA A 51 9.77 20.46 4.41
C ALA A 51 10.60 21.56 5.09
N PHE A 52 11.05 21.32 6.33
CA PHE A 52 11.89 22.27 7.08
C PHE A 52 13.19 22.62 6.35
N VAL A 53 13.94 21.61 5.89
CA VAL A 53 15.22 21.80 5.21
C VAL A 53 15.03 22.47 3.84
N MET A 54 14.03 22.06 3.08
CA MET A 54 13.79 22.56 1.72
C MET A 54 13.34 24.02 1.70
N SER A 55 12.62 24.49 2.72
CA SER A 55 12.23 25.89 2.83
C SER A 55 13.42 26.85 2.94
N ALA A 56 14.61 26.36 3.35
CA ALA A 56 15.82 27.18 3.39
C ALA A 56 16.33 27.58 1.99
N LEU A 57 15.98 26.86 0.91
CA LEU A 57 16.38 27.23 -0.46
C LEU A 57 15.92 28.63 -0.84
N TRP A 58 14.74 29.03 -0.36
CA TRP A 58 14.14 30.32 -0.68
C TRP A 58 14.86 31.51 -0.01
N LEU A 59 15.78 31.26 0.92
CA LEU A 59 16.63 32.29 1.52
C LEU A 59 17.72 32.78 0.56
N ALA A 60 18.22 31.92 -0.33
CA ALA A 60 19.29 32.25 -1.27
C ALA A 60 18.97 33.50 -2.14
N PRO A 61 17.81 33.58 -2.85
CA PRO A 61 17.48 34.77 -3.62
C PRO A 61 17.26 36.02 -2.74
N MET A 62 16.83 35.86 -1.49
CA MET A 62 16.64 36.99 -0.57
C MET A 62 17.97 37.62 -0.14
N LEU A 63 19.01 36.80 0.03
CA LEU A 63 20.36 37.25 0.38
C LEU A 63 21.06 37.93 -0.81
N LEU A 64 20.84 37.43 -2.03
CA LEU A 64 21.42 38.00 -3.25
C LEU A 64 20.79 39.34 -3.64
N PHE A 65 19.48 39.50 -3.40
CA PHE A 65 18.69 40.67 -3.81
C PHE A 65 17.93 41.31 -2.63
N PRO A 66 18.63 41.83 -1.60
CA PRO A 66 17.99 42.30 -0.37
C PRO A 66 17.04 43.49 -0.61
N LYS A 67 17.32 44.34 -1.60
CA LYS A 67 16.41 45.46 -1.94
C LYS A 67 15.06 44.97 -2.47
N GLN A 68 15.04 43.82 -3.11
CA GLN A 68 13.86 43.21 -3.71
C GLN A 68 13.22 42.14 -2.82
N THR A 69 13.68 41.94 -1.57
CA THR A 69 13.21 40.87 -0.66
C THR A 69 11.69 40.78 -0.60
N ARG A 70 10.97 41.89 -0.39
CA ARG A 70 9.49 41.86 -0.28
C ARG A 70 8.80 41.46 -1.58
N LEU A 71 9.33 41.91 -2.73
CA LEU A 71 8.78 41.61 -4.05
C LEU A 71 9.03 40.15 -4.41
N LEU A 72 10.27 39.67 -4.26
CA LEU A 72 10.64 38.29 -4.56
C LEU A 72 9.92 37.32 -3.61
N ALA A 73 9.82 37.63 -2.32
CA ALA A 73 9.06 36.84 -1.36
C ALA A 73 7.56 36.82 -1.68
N ALA A 74 6.98 37.91 -2.22
CA ALA A 74 5.60 37.91 -2.68
C ALA A 74 5.40 36.99 -3.90
N ILE A 75 6.25 37.13 -4.93
CA ILE A 75 6.16 36.33 -6.16
C ILE A 75 6.29 34.83 -5.85
N ILE A 76 7.36 34.45 -5.13
CA ILE A 76 7.57 33.07 -4.70
C ILE A 76 6.44 32.64 -3.77
N GLY A 77 6.08 33.49 -2.80
CA GLY A 77 5.03 33.22 -1.81
C GLY A 77 3.67 32.95 -2.42
N VAL A 78 3.29 33.59 -3.53
CA VAL A 78 2.02 33.31 -4.24
C VAL A 78 2.01 31.89 -4.80
N VAL A 79 3.13 31.46 -5.42
CA VAL A 79 3.25 30.09 -5.94
C VAL A 79 3.22 29.07 -4.79
N LEU A 80 3.99 29.31 -3.72
CA LEU A 80 3.99 28.45 -2.54
C LEU A 80 2.61 28.39 -1.86
N TRP A 81 1.93 29.53 -1.77
CA TRP A 81 0.58 29.63 -1.24
C TRP A 81 -0.39 28.76 -2.05
N ALA A 82 -0.42 28.93 -3.37
CA ALA A 82 -1.31 28.16 -4.25
C ALA A 82 -1.08 26.64 -4.09
N CYS A 83 0.17 26.18 -4.13
CA CYS A 83 0.48 24.76 -3.90
C CYS A 83 0.12 24.30 -2.48
N SER A 84 0.33 25.15 -1.47
CA SER A 84 -0.02 24.83 -0.08
C SER A 84 -1.52 24.68 0.13
N MET A 85 -2.34 25.44 -0.59
CA MET A 85 -3.80 25.35 -0.52
C MET A 85 -4.29 23.99 -1.00
N ALA A 86 -3.75 23.49 -2.12
CA ALA A 86 -4.04 22.15 -2.62
C ALA A 86 -3.61 21.07 -1.60
N SER A 87 -2.39 21.18 -1.06
CA SER A 87 -1.89 20.25 -0.04
C SER A 87 -2.75 20.22 1.23
N LEU A 88 -3.14 21.40 1.71
CA LEU A 88 -3.88 21.57 2.95
C LEU A 88 -5.33 21.12 2.80
N GLY A 89 -5.96 21.40 1.65
CA GLY A 89 -7.29 20.88 1.33
C GLY A 89 -7.33 19.37 1.28
N TYR A 90 -6.34 18.76 0.62
CA TYR A 90 -6.18 17.31 0.60
C TYR A 90 -6.02 16.73 2.02
N PHE A 91 -5.17 17.36 2.85
CA PHE A 91 -5.03 16.97 4.25
C PHE A 91 -6.33 17.11 5.04
N PHE A 92 -7.12 18.16 4.85
CA PHE A 92 -8.38 18.34 5.58
C PHE A 92 -9.40 17.22 5.30
N ILE A 93 -9.44 16.73 4.07
CA ILE A 93 -10.35 15.66 3.65
C ILE A 93 -9.84 14.31 4.13
N TYR A 94 -8.57 13.99 3.85
CA TYR A 94 -8.05 12.64 3.99
C TYR A 94 -7.17 12.42 5.23
N GLN A 95 -6.69 13.49 5.86
CA GLN A 95 -5.62 13.46 6.87
C GLN A 95 -4.31 12.88 6.33
N GLN A 96 -4.10 12.97 5.01
CA GLN A 96 -3.00 12.36 4.27
C GLN A 96 -2.05 13.41 3.63
N GLU A 97 -0.88 12.94 3.21
CA GLU A 97 0.10 13.70 2.44
C GLU A 97 -0.25 13.73 0.94
N PHE A 98 -0.09 14.88 0.28
CA PHE A 98 -0.28 15.02 -1.15
C PHE A 98 0.76 14.22 -1.96
N SER A 99 0.37 13.18 -2.68
CA SER A 99 1.27 12.24 -3.37
C SER A 99 1.06 12.21 -4.89
N GLN A 100 1.85 11.42 -5.61
CA GLN A 100 1.59 11.09 -7.02
C GLN A 100 0.22 10.39 -7.22
N SER A 101 -0.24 9.61 -6.25
CA SER A 101 -1.54 8.92 -6.29
C SER A 101 -2.70 9.91 -6.34
N VAL A 102 -2.55 11.07 -5.68
CA VAL A 102 -3.53 12.16 -5.74
C VAL A 102 -3.65 12.74 -7.14
N ILE A 103 -2.51 12.96 -7.80
CA ILE A 103 -2.47 13.46 -9.19
C ILE A 103 -3.13 12.45 -10.13
N PHE A 104 -2.84 11.16 -9.96
CA PHE A 104 -3.45 10.09 -10.74
C PHE A 104 -4.98 10.11 -10.62
N ILE A 105 -5.53 10.11 -9.40
CA ILE A 105 -6.98 10.19 -9.18
C ILE A 105 -7.58 11.45 -9.79
N MET A 106 -6.95 12.61 -9.61
CA MET A 106 -7.47 13.86 -10.16
C MET A 106 -7.57 13.87 -11.69
N PHE A 107 -6.69 13.15 -12.38
CA PHE A 107 -6.67 13.11 -13.85
C PHE A 107 -7.43 11.92 -14.45
N GLU A 108 -7.48 10.78 -13.75
CA GLU A 108 -8.20 9.58 -14.20
C GLU A 108 -9.67 9.57 -13.75
N SER A 109 -10.04 10.21 -12.64
CA SER A 109 -11.45 10.35 -12.24
C SER A 109 -12.18 11.30 -13.18
N ASN A 110 -13.46 11.00 -13.45
CA ASN A 110 -14.27 11.85 -14.29
C ASN A 110 -14.65 13.17 -13.56
N VAL A 111 -14.94 14.24 -14.31
CA VAL A 111 -15.23 15.58 -13.74
C VAL A 111 -16.49 15.60 -12.87
N SER A 112 -17.46 14.72 -13.15
CA SER A 112 -18.68 14.57 -12.33
C SER A 112 -18.36 13.94 -10.97
N GLU A 113 -17.51 12.92 -10.97
CA GLU A 113 -17.06 12.19 -9.79
C GLU A 113 -16.21 13.10 -8.90
N ALA A 114 -15.27 13.85 -9.46
CA ALA A 114 -14.51 14.84 -8.71
C ALA A 114 -15.42 15.93 -8.09
N GLY A 115 -16.50 16.33 -8.78
CA GLY A 115 -17.47 17.30 -8.29
C GLY A 115 -18.35 16.77 -7.14
N GLU A 116 -18.93 15.58 -7.32
CA GLU A 116 -19.72 14.89 -6.29
C GLU A 116 -18.86 14.60 -5.05
N TYR A 117 -17.63 14.14 -5.27
CA TYR A 117 -16.66 13.87 -4.21
C TYR A 117 -16.31 15.13 -3.42
N MET A 118 -16.02 16.25 -4.10
CA MET A 118 -15.78 17.52 -3.41
C MET A 118 -17.00 17.94 -2.57
N THR A 119 -18.23 17.72 -3.02
CA THR A 119 -19.42 18.03 -2.21
C THR A 119 -19.61 17.10 -1.01
N GLN A 120 -19.24 15.83 -1.13
CA GLN A 120 -19.38 14.82 -0.07
C GLN A 120 -18.41 15.07 1.10
N TYR A 121 -17.18 15.48 0.80
CA TYR A 121 -16.14 15.68 1.81
C TYR A 121 -15.93 17.15 2.21
N PHE A 122 -16.58 18.09 1.53
CA PHE A 122 -16.51 19.49 1.89
C PHE A 122 -17.17 19.74 3.25
N ALA A 123 -16.41 20.38 4.13
CA ALA A 123 -16.92 20.83 5.42
C ALA A 123 -16.80 22.36 5.52
N TRP A 124 -17.85 23.01 6.04
CA TRP A 124 -17.91 24.48 6.15
C TRP A 124 -16.77 25.10 6.97
N TRP A 125 -16.14 24.33 7.87
CA TRP A 125 -14.97 24.78 8.64
C TRP A 125 -13.69 24.92 7.79
N MET A 126 -13.62 24.31 6.60
CA MET A 126 -12.47 24.42 5.70
C MET A 126 -12.31 25.84 5.16
N ILE A 127 -13.42 26.56 4.92
CA ILE A 127 -13.38 27.97 4.47
C ILE A 127 -12.64 28.87 5.48
N PRO A 128 -13.06 28.96 6.77
CA PRO A 128 -12.33 29.76 7.73
C PRO A 128 -10.90 29.27 7.97
N ALA A 129 -10.63 27.96 7.84
CA ALA A 129 -9.25 27.44 7.91
C ALA A 129 -8.36 27.94 6.76
N PHE A 130 -8.86 27.95 5.52
CA PHE A 130 -8.16 28.52 4.37
C PHE A 130 -7.98 30.03 4.45
N LEU A 131 -9.00 30.75 4.95
CA LEU A 131 -8.91 32.19 5.19
C LEU A 131 -7.88 32.50 6.28
N ALA A 132 -7.85 31.73 7.38
CA ALA A 132 -6.84 31.84 8.41
C ALA A 132 -5.43 31.55 7.87
N HIS A 133 -5.29 30.50 7.05
CA HIS A 133 -4.02 30.15 6.42
C HIS A 133 -3.48 31.30 5.56
N THR A 134 -4.36 31.92 4.77
CA THR A 134 -4.05 33.05 3.90
C THR A 134 -3.75 34.33 4.70
N ALA A 135 -4.57 34.63 5.71
CA ALA A 135 -4.39 35.80 6.56
C ALA A 135 -3.05 35.74 7.32
N PHE A 136 -2.66 34.57 7.81
CA PHE A 136 -1.38 34.39 8.48
C PHE A 136 -0.19 34.48 7.51
N ALA A 137 -0.29 33.89 6.30
CA ALA A 137 0.73 34.09 5.26
C ALA A 137 0.93 35.58 4.93
N TYR A 138 -0.17 36.33 4.77
CA TYR A 138 -0.14 37.77 4.57
C TYR A 138 0.50 38.50 5.75
N PHE A 139 0.12 38.15 6.99
CA PHE A 139 0.74 38.69 8.19
C PHE A 139 2.26 38.46 8.21
N LEU A 140 2.74 37.24 7.97
CA LEU A 140 4.17 36.93 7.89
C LEU A 140 4.87 37.80 6.82
N TRP A 141 4.25 37.94 5.64
CA TRP A 141 4.78 38.78 4.56
C TRP A 141 4.93 40.25 4.95
N THR A 142 3.96 40.84 5.65
CA THR A 142 4.03 42.25 6.09
C THR A 142 5.21 42.53 7.04
N ARG A 143 5.65 41.49 7.77
CA ARG A 143 6.77 41.55 8.74
C ARG A 143 8.13 41.38 8.09
N LEU A 144 8.19 40.95 6.82
CA LEU A 144 9.47 40.76 6.12
C LEU A 144 10.24 42.07 5.97
N ARG A 145 11.55 41.98 6.15
CA ARG A 145 12.50 43.08 5.97
C ARG A 145 13.77 42.61 5.25
N PRO A 146 14.39 43.46 4.42
CA PRO A 146 15.68 43.19 3.79
C PRO A 146 16.78 42.84 4.78
N VAL A 147 17.45 41.70 4.57
CA VAL A 147 18.65 41.31 5.32
C VAL A 147 19.88 41.64 4.48
N HIS A 148 20.63 42.67 4.90
CA HIS A 148 21.78 43.15 4.15
C HIS A 148 23.06 42.43 4.55
N MET A 149 23.86 42.04 3.55
CA MET A 149 25.18 41.44 3.72
C MET A 149 26.10 41.91 2.57
N PRO A 150 27.43 42.03 2.78
CA PRO A 150 28.37 42.31 1.69
C PRO A 150 28.22 41.30 0.55
N ARG A 151 28.22 41.76 -0.71
CA ARG A 151 27.92 40.92 -1.89
C ARG A 151 28.71 39.61 -1.94
N GLY A 152 30.00 39.64 -1.65
CA GLY A 152 30.83 38.43 -1.61
C GLY A 152 30.38 37.41 -0.56
N ARG A 153 30.05 37.88 0.66
CA ARG A 153 29.53 37.02 1.73
C ARG A 153 28.12 36.51 1.41
N ALA A 154 27.27 37.35 0.79
CA ALA A 154 25.92 36.97 0.37
C ALA A 154 25.94 35.88 -0.70
N LEU A 155 26.86 35.99 -1.67
CA LEU A 155 27.08 34.95 -2.69
C LEU A 155 27.55 33.64 -2.04
N VAL A 156 28.57 33.69 -1.18
CA VAL A 156 29.07 32.50 -0.46
C VAL A 156 27.96 31.85 0.37
N ALA A 157 27.16 32.63 1.10
CA ALA A 157 26.05 32.12 1.89
C ALA A 157 24.94 31.50 1.03
N ALA A 158 24.53 32.18 -0.06
CA ALA A 158 23.52 31.67 -0.98
C ALA A 158 23.99 30.36 -1.66
N THR A 159 25.23 30.32 -2.14
CA THR A 159 25.83 29.11 -2.72
C THR A 159 25.93 28.00 -1.69
N ALA A 160 26.34 28.29 -0.45
CA ALA A 160 26.40 27.31 0.63
C ALA A 160 25.03 26.72 0.95
N ILE A 161 23.97 27.53 0.97
CA ILE A 161 22.58 27.06 1.16
C ILE A 161 22.18 26.11 0.03
N VAL A 162 22.38 26.51 -1.23
CA VAL A 162 22.00 25.68 -2.39
C VAL A 162 22.78 24.37 -2.40
N ILE A 163 24.09 24.40 -2.13
CA ILE A 163 24.92 23.21 -2.01
C ILE A 163 24.45 22.34 -0.84
N ALA A 164 24.23 22.90 0.35
CA ALA A 164 23.85 22.11 1.52
C ALA A 164 22.47 21.44 1.38
N VAL A 165 21.50 22.16 0.80
CA VAL A 165 20.10 21.72 0.72
C VAL A 165 19.83 20.87 -0.51
N ALA A 166 20.40 21.21 -1.68
CA ALA A 166 20.15 20.50 -2.94
C ALA A 166 21.39 19.78 -3.48
N GLY A 167 22.51 20.47 -3.62
CA GLY A 167 23.70 19.96 -4.31
C GLY A 167 24.34 18.74 -3.64
N TYR A 168 24.71 18.85 -2.37
CA TYR A 168 25.33 17.77 -1.59
C TYR A 168 24.41 16.55 -1.47
N PRO A 169 23.11 16.68 -1.13
CA PRO A 169 22.20 15.54 -1.15
C PRO A 169 22.11 14.84 -2.50
N LEU A 170 22.00 15.58 -3.61
CA LEU A 170 21.95 15.02 -4.96
C LEU A 170 23.24 14.25 -5.29
N VAL A 171 24.41 14.89 -5.15
CA VAL A 171 25.71 14.24 -5.41
C VAL A 171 25.90 13.00 -4.53
N LYS A 172 25.54 13.10 -3.25
CA LYS A 172 25.63 11.98 -2.31
C LYS A 172 24.73 10.81 -2.71
N GLN A 173 23.51 11.07 -3.18
CA GLN A 173 22.61 10.00 -3.64
C GLN A 173 23.13 9.40 -4.95
N THR A 174 23.53 10.21 -5.92
CA THR A 174 24.13 9.72 -7.18
C THR A 174 25.35 8.84 -6.95
N MET A 175 26.26 9.24 -6.06
CA MET A 175 27.43 8.41 -5.70
C MET A 175 27.02 7.11 -5.00
N ARG A 176 25.94 7.11 -4.21
CA ARG A 176 25.44 5.90 -3.54
C ARG A 176 24.76 4.92 -4.48
N MET A 177 23.98 5.41 -5.43
CA MET A 177 23.24 4.57 -6.38
C MET A 177 24.10 4.13 -7.57
N GLY A 178 25.22 4.81 -7.82
CA GLY A 178 26.15 4.47 -8.92
C GLY A 178 25.74 5.04 -10.27
N ASN A 179 24.56 5.65 -10.40
CA ASN A 179 24.14 6.38 -11.59
C ASN A 179 23.30 7.63 -11.24
N PHE A 180 23.23 8.57 -12.19
CA PHE A 180 22.55 9.85 -11.98
C PHE A 180 21.04 9.71 -11.89
N ALA A 181 20.42 8.84 -12.71
CA ALA A 181 18.96 8.68 -12.75
C ALA A 181 18.41 8.21 -11.40
N GLU A 182 18.93 7.11 -10.86
CA GLU A 182 18.54 6.60 -9.53
C GLU A 182 18.92 7.58 -8.41
N GLY A 183 20.06 8.27 -8.54
CA GLY A 183 20.47 9.31 -7.60
C GLY A 183 19.50 10.48 -7.54
N PHE A 184 19.02 10.92 -8.71
CA PHE A 184 18.04 11.99 -8.87
C PHE A 184 16.68 11.56 -8.34
N GLU A 185 16.23 10.32 -8.61
CA GLU A 185 15.00 9.76 -8.07
C GLU A 185 15.01 9.76 -6.52
N LYS A 186 16.12 9.31 -5.90
CA LYS A 186 16.31 9.39 -4.44
C LYS A 186 16.38 10.83 -3.95
N PHE A 187 16.87 11.76 -4.74
CA PHE A 187 16.83 13.18 -4.41
C PHE A 187 15.40 13.74 -4.46
N GLU A 188 14.58 13.36 -5.44
CA GLU A 188 13.17 13.76 -5.55
C GLU A 188 12.37 13.39 -4.30
N THR A 189 12.56 12.18 -3.75
CA THR A 189 11.90 11.77 -2.49
C THR A 189 12.20 12.69 -1.30
N ARG A 190 13.30 13.47 -1.35
CA ARG A 190 13.67 14.40 -0.29
C ARG A 190 13.03 15.77 -0.45
N ILE A 191 12.71 16.17 -1.67
CA ILE A 191 12.13 17.48 -1.96
C ILE A 191 10.61 17.42 -2.02
N GLU A 192 10.05 16.23 -2.31
CA GLU A 192 8.62 15.98 -2.50
C GLU A 192 7.71 16.48 -1.35
N PRO A 193 8.07 16.49 -0.06
CA PRO A 193 7.16 17.05 0.97
C PRO A 193 7.06 18.57 1.03
N ALA A 194 7.89 19.29 0.27
CA ALA A 194 7.91 20.75 0.29
C ALA A 194 7.18 21.33 -0.93
N VAL A 195 6.41 22.40 -0.72
CA VAL A 195 5.87 23.18 -1.83
C VAL A 195 6.98 24.00 -2.51
N PRO A 196 6.95 24.18 -3.85
CA PRO A 196 5.99 23.62 -4.80
C PRO A 196 6.41 22.24 -5.32
N TRP A 197 7.57 21.73 -4.88
CA TRP A 197 8.19 20.50 -5.37
C TRP A 197 7.27 19.29 -5.24
N GLN A 198 6.40 19.26 -4.23
CA GLN A 198 5.39 18.23 -4.08
C GLN A 198 4.55 18.00 -5.34
N MET A 199 4.14 19.07 -6.02
CA MET A 199 3.29 18.95 -7.21
C MET A 199 4.15 18.62 -8.42
N ALA A 200 5.33 19.24 -8.56
CA ALA A 200 6.23 18.98 -9.68
C ALA A 200 6.74 17.53 -9.69
N VAL A 201 7.17 17.02 -8.54
CA VAL A 201 7.63 15.63 -8.38
C VAL A 201 6.46 14.66 -8.52
N ALA A 202 5.32 14.93 -7.89
CA ALA A 202 4.14 14.08 -8.03
C ALA A 202 3.69 13.96 -9.50
N TYR A 203 3.69 15.08 -10.25
CA TYR A 203 3.34 15.09 -11.66
C TYR A 203 4.38 14.39 -12.54
N HIS A 204 5.67 14.64 -12.30
CA HIS A 204 6.76 13.96 -13.02
C HIS A 204 6.65 12.43 -12.86
N ARG A 205 6.47 11.95 -11.63
CA ARG A 205 6.33 10.52 -11.36
C ARG A 205 5.03 9.92 -11.86
N TYR A 206 3.94 10.70 -11.88
CA TYR A 206 2.70 10.30 -12.55
C TYR A 206 2.96 10.00 -14.03
N LEU A 207 3.67 10.87 -14.76
CA LEU A 207 4.00 10.65 -16.16
C LEU A 207 4.90 9.42 -16.38
N GLU A 208 5.91 9.22 -15.54
CA GLU A 208 6.75 8.01 -15.61
C GLU A 208 5.93 6.74 -15.36
N THR A 209 5.12 6.73 -14.29
CA THR A 209 4.29 5.57 -13.91
C THR A 209 3.27 5.25 -15.00
N LEU A 210 2.65 6.27 -15.60
CA LEU A 210 1.70 6.11 -16.69
C LEU A 210 2.37 5.55 -17.95
N GLY A 211 3.59 5.99 -18.27
CA GLY A 211 4.37 5.45 -19.39
C GLY A 211 4.70 3.96 -19.20
N ASP A 212 5.20 3.59 -18.03
CA ASP A 212 5.52 2.20 -17.67
C ASP A 212 4.26 1.31 -17.70
N MET A 213 3.17 1.80 -17.11
CA MET A 213 1.88 1.13 -17.07
C MET A 213 1.29 0.91 -18.47
N GLN A 214 1.29 1.94 -19.32
CA GLN A 214 0.81 1.83 -20.70
C GLN A 214 1.65 0.80 -21.48
N GLY A 215 2.97 0.79 -21.31
CA GLY A 215 3.84 -0.22 -21.94
C GLY A 215 3.50 -1.64 -21.50
N MET A 216 3.15 -1.83 -20.23
CA MET A 216 2.75 -3.14 -19.70
C MET A 216 1.34 -3.55 -20.14
N LEU A 217 0.37 -2.63 -20.18
CA LEU A 217 -0.98 -2.88 -20.71
C LEU A 217 -0.96 -3.18 -22.21
N ASP A 218 -0.15 -2.45 -22.98
CA ASP A 218 0.08 -2.71 -24.40
C ASP A 218 0.72 -4.09 -24.63
N SER A 219 1.57 -4.54 -23.72
CA SER A 219 2.15 -5.88 -23.78
C SER A 219 1.11 -6.95 -23.40
N ALA A 220 0.34 -6.71 -22.34
CA ALA A 220 -0.72 -7.61 -21.89
C ALA A 220 -1.84 -7.78 -22.94
N SER A 221 -2.23 -6.72 -23.64
CA SER A 221 -3.24 -6.77 -24.70
C SER A 221 -2.83 -7.57 -25.93
N LYS A 222 -1.52 -7.81 -26.11
CA LYS A 222 -0.97 -8.64 -27.19
C LYS A 222 -0.89 -10.11 -26.83
N ILE A 223 -1.13 -10.47 -25.57
CA ILE A 223 -1.15 -11.87 -25.13
C ILE A 223 -2.36 -12.57 -25.79
N PRO A 224 -2.17 -13.71 -26.48
CA PRO A 224 -3.26 -14.45 -27.09
C PRO A 224 -4.32 -14.89 -26.05
N PRO A 225 -5.61 -14.93 -26.43
CA PRO A 225 -6.65 -15.49 -25.58
C PRO A 225 -6.45 -16.99 -25.36
N LEU A 226 -7.10 -17.52 -24.31
CA LEU A 226 -7.06 -18.94 -23.94
C LEU A 226 -7.70 -19.77 -25.06
N LYS A 227 -7.09 -20.92 -25.35
CA LYS A 227 -7.61 -21.83 -26.37
C LYS A 227 -8.71 -22.71 -25.80
N ASN A 228 -9.79 -22.86 -26.57
CA ASN A 228 -10.94 -23.69 -26.22
C ASN A 228 -11.53 -23.36 -24.83
N LEU A 229 -11.54 -22.08 -24.45
CA LEU A 229 -12.15 -21.65 -23.20
C LEU A 229 -13.64 -22.03 -23.18
N LYS A 230 -14.04 -22.81 -22.18
CA LYS A 230 -15.40 -23.24 -21.91
C LYS A 230 -15.76 -22.91 -20.48
N ASP A 231 -17.04 -22.63 -20.29
CA ASP A 231 -17.62 -22.22 -19.03
C ASP A 231 -18.90 -23.01 -18.80
N ALA A 232 -18.92 -23.82 -17.73
CA ALA A 232 -20.04 -24.67 -17.38
C ALA A 232 -21.30 -23.87 -16.99
N SER A 233 -21.13 -22.62 -16.55
CA SER A 233 -22.20 -21.71 -16.15
C SER A 233 -22.43 -20.57 -17.15
N ALA A 234 -21.99 -20.74 -18.40
CA ALA A 234 -22.11 -19.72 -19.45
C ALA A 234 -23.56 -19.21 -19.58
N GLY A 235 -23.72 -17.89 -19.54
CA GLY A 235 -25.03 -17.24 -19.67
C GLY A 235 -25.91 -17.25 -18.42
N GLN A 236 -25.43 -17.80 -17.29
CA GLN A 236 -26.11 -17.68 -16.00
C GLN A 236 -25.54 -16.49 -15.20
N PRO A 237 -26.39 -15.74 -14.47
CA PRO A 237 -25.90 -14.71 -13.56
C PRO A 237 -24.99 -15.30 -12.49
N ALA A 238 -23.81 -14.72 -12.31
CA ALA A 238 -22.82 -15.17 -11.33
C ALA A 238 -21.97 -14.01 -10.84
N THR A 239 -21.78 -13.88 -9.53
CA THR A 239 -20.86 -12.92 -8.92
C THR A 239 -19.77 -13.68 -8.20
N LEU A 240 -18.53 -13.63 -8.68
CA LEU A 240 -17.39 -14.31 -8.05
C LEU A 240 -16.51 -13.26 -7.37
N VAL A 241 -16.08 -13.53 -6.13
CA VAL A 241 -15.33 -12.57 -5.33
C VAL A 241 -13.96 -13.15 -4.96
N LEU A 242 -12.90 -12.40 -5.25
CA LEU A 242 -11.53 -12.71 -4.82
C LEU A 242 -11.06 -11.65 -3.84
N VAL A 243 -10.82 -12.04 -2.59
CA VAL A 243 -10.26 -11.16 -1.57
C VAL A 243 -8.77 -11.49 -1.39
N ILE A 244 -7.91 -10.56 -1.78
CA ILE A 244 -6.46 -10.65 -1.63
C ILE A 244 -6.08 -9.92 -0.34
N GLY A 245 -5.73 -10.68 0.69
CA GLY A 245 -5.12 -10.18 1.91
C GLY A 245 -3.64 -9.87 1.74
N GLU A 246 -3.07 -9.23 2.75
CA GLU A 246 -1.67 -8.80 2.74
C GLU A 246 -0.98 -9.21 4.05
N SER A 247 0.22 -9.79 3.95
CA SER A 247 1.12 -10.12 5.07
C SER A 247 0.52 -11.01 6.18
N THR A 248 -0.64 -11.63 5.96
CA THR A 248 -1.40 -12.35 7.00
C THR A 248 -0.93 -13.80 7.11
N ASN A 249 -0.30 -14.12 8.23
CA ASN A 249 0.19 -15.46 8.54
C ASN A 249 -0.95 -16.32 9.14
N ARG A 250 -1.22 -17.48 8.52
CA ARG A 250 -2.22 -18.45 8.99
C ARG A 250 -2.01 -18.88 10.45
N GLN A 251 -0.76 -18.99 10.88
CA GLN A 251 -0.40 -19.45 12.23
C GLN A 251 -0.83 -18.46 13.33
N ARG A 252 -1.32 -17.27 12.97
CA ARG A 252 -1.75 -16.18 13.85
C ARG A 252 -3.27 -16.03 13.92
N MET A 253 -4.01 -16.97 13.34
CA MET A 253 -5.47 -16.94 13.23
C MET A 253 -6.10 -18.06 14.06
N SER A 254 -7.03 -17.75 14.98
CA SER A 254 -7.70 -18.77 15.81
C SER A 254 -8.48 -19.80 14.99
N LEU A 255 -8.93 -19.41 13.79
CA LEU A 255 -9.58 -20.28 12.81
C LEU A 255 -8.74 -21.52 12.47
N TYR A 256 -7.42 -21.36 12.51
CA TYR A 256 -6.42 -22.40 12.24
C TYR A 256 -5.74 -22.94 13.50
N GLY A 257 -6.29 -22.67 14.69
CA GLY A 257 -5.84 -23.22 15.96
C GLY A 257 -4.87 -22.34 16.75
N TYR A 258 -4.66 -21.08 16.36
CA TYR A 258 -3.88 -20.13 17.17
C TYR A 258 -4.58 -19.90 18.53
N PRO A 259 -3.87 -19.93 19.68
CA PRO A 259 -4.49 -19.91 21.00
C PRO A 259 -5.15 -18.58 21.40
N ARG A 260 -4.74 -17.45 20.80
CA ARG A 260 -5.44 -16.18 21.00
C ARG A 260 -6.60 -16.10 20.03
N ASN A 261 -7.74 -15.61 20.51
CA ASN A 261 -8.96 -15.43 19.72
C ASN A 261 -8.83 -14.23 18.77
N THR A 262 -8.02 -14.39 17.72
CA THR A 262 -7.72 -13.35 16.73
C THR A 262 -8.69 -13.34 15.55
N THR A 263 -9.49 -14.39 15.35
CA THR A 263 -10.48 -14.46 14.25
C THR A 263 -11.89 -14.83 14.72
N PRO A 264 -12.45 -14.16 15.73
CA PRO A 264 -13.73 -14.54 16.33
C PRO A 264 -14.91 -14.50 15.36
N GLU A 265 -14.91 -13.64 14.34
CA GLU A 265 -16.02 -13.55 13.40
C GLU A 265 -15.96 -14.64 12.33
N LEU A 266 -14.77 -14.97 11.84
CA LEU A 266 -14.58 -16.11 10.94
C LEU A 266 -14.76 -17.45 11.66
N ASP A 267 -14.39 -17.55 12.94
CA ASP A 267 -14.61 -18.75 13.74
C ASP A 267 -16.11 -19.10 13.83
N LYS A 268 -16.99 -18.10 13.91
CA LYS A 268 -18.46 -18.30 13.85
C LYS A 268 -18.96 -18.77 12.49
N LEU A 269 -18.21 -18.52 11.43
CA LEU A 269 -18.54 -18.92 10.07
C LEU A 269 -17.89 -20.25 9.67
N LYS A 270 -17.06 -20.86 10.53
CA LYS A 270 -16.21 -22.01 10.21
C LYS A 270 -16.96 -23.16 9.50
N ASP A 271 -18.15 -23.52 9.96
CA ASP A 271 -18.95 -24.61 9.37
C ASP A 271 -19.53 -24.28 7.97
N GLN A 272 -19.44 -23.01 7.56
CA GLN A 272 -19.85 -22.53 6.24
C GLN A 272 -18.65 -22.31 5.30
N LEU A 273 -17.42 -22.45 5.81
CA LEU A 273 -16.18 -22.17 5.10
C LEU A 273 -15.46 -23.47 4.74
N ALA A 274 -14.93 -23.52 3.52
CA ALA A 274 -13.86 -24.42 3.17
C ALA A 274 -12.54 -23.80 3.63
N VAL A 275 -11.96 -24.31 4.72
CA VAL A 275 -10.74 -23.76 5.34
C VAL A 275 -9.56 -24.67 5.03
N PHE A 276 -8.67 -24.25 4.13
CA PHE A 276 -7.53 -25.05 3.69
C PHE A 276 -6.31 -24.77 4.57
N ASP A 277 -5.77 -25.80 5.22
CA ASP A 277 -4.80 -25.66 6.30
C ASP A 277 -3.33 -25.89 5.88
N ASN A 278 -3.09 -26.21 4.61
CA ASN A 278 -1.78 -26.54 4.06
C ASN A 278 -1.42 -25.78 2.77
N VAL A 279 -1.78 -24.49 2.75
CA VAL A 279 -1.45 -23.57 1.64
C VAL A 279 -0.23 -22.70 1.97
N ILE A 280 0.68 -22.50 1.02
CA ILE A 280 1.77 -21.54 1.14
C ILE A 280 1.77 -20.55 -0.02
N THR A 281 2.41 -19.41 0.17
CA THR A 281 2.78 -18.52 -0.92
C THR A 281 4.08 -18.97 -1.61
N PRO A 282 4.25 -18.71 -2.91
CA PRO A 282 5.54 -18.86 -3.59
C PRO A 282 6.66 -17.95 -3.02
N ARG A 283 6.34 -16.67 -2.79
CA ARG A 283 7.33 -15.64 -2.46
C ARG A 283 6.85 -14.71 -1.34
N PRO A 284 7.73 -14.25 -0.43
CA PRO A 284 7.33 -13.44 0.72
C PRO A 284 7.32 -11.93 0.41
N TYR A 285 7.01 -11.54 -0.83
CA TYR A 285 6.93 -10.14 -1.27
C TYR A 285 5.72 -9.98 -2.21
N THR A 286 4.90 -8.96 -1.96
CA THR A 286 3.58 -8.77 -2.59
C THR A 286 3.59 -8.84 -4.11
N ILE A 287 4.42 -8.05 -4.80
CA ILE A 287 4.42 -7.99 -6.27
C ILE A 287 4.88 -9.32 -6.86
N GLU A 288 6.00 -9.81 -6.34
CA GLU A 288 6.62 -11.06 -6.77
C GLU A 288 5.70 -12.27 -6.54
N ALA A 289 4.94 -12.29 -5.45
CA ALA A 289 3.93 -13.29 -5.18
C ALA A 289 2.74 -13.15 -6.14
N LEU A 290 2.19 -11.94 -6.29
CA LEU A 290 1.00 -11.69 -7.12
C LEU A 290 1.25 -11.89 -8.62
N GLN A 291 2.47 -11.69 -9.11
CA GLN A 291 2.86 -12.09 -10.46
C GLN A 291 2.58 -13.58 -10.73
N GLN A 292 2.77 -14.44 -9.73
CA GLN A 292 2.50 -15.87 -9.86
C GLN A 292 1.07 -16.23 -9.47
N VAL A 293 0.56 -15.67 -8.37
CA VAL A 293 -0.79 -15.96 -7.86
C VAL A 293 -1.88 -15.57 -8.87
N LEU A 294 -1.69 -14.46 -9.61
CA LEU A 294 -2.69 -13.92 -10.54
C LEU A 294 -2.43 -14.29 -12.01
N THR A 295 -1.45 -15.15 -12.32
CA THR A 295 -1.16 -15.58 -13.70
C THR A 295 -0.85 -17.08 -13.75
N PHE A 296 -0.37 -17.58 -14.89
CA PHE A 296 0.12 -18.96 -15.02
C PHE A 296 1.59 -19.13 -14.59
N ALA A 297 2.24 -18.06 -14.13
CA ALA A 297 3.61 -18.13 -13.63
C ALA A 297 3.72 -18.93 -12.33
N ASP A 298 4.81 -19.66 -12.20
CA ASP A 298 5.20 -20.37 -11.00
C ASP A 298 6.73 -20.33 -10.84
N GLU A 299 7.25 -20.92 -9.77
CA GLU A 299 8.69 -20.86 -9.49
C GLU A 299 9.57 -21.50 -10.56
N GLN A 300 9.02 -22.40 -11.35
CA GLN A 300 9.76 -23.06 -12.41
C GLN A 300 9.66 -22.30 -13.73
N ASN A 301 8.57 -21.55 -13.92
CA ASN A 301 8.27 -20.80 -15.14
C ASN A 301 7.87 -19.36 -14.75
N PRO A 302 8.78 -18.58 -14.13
CA PRO A 302 8.43 -17.31 -13.51
C PRO A 302 8.04 -16.25 -14.53
N ASP A 303 8.48 -16.36 -15.80
CA ASP A 303 8.22 -15.36 -16.84
C ASP A 303 6.87 -15.53 -17.54
N LEU A 304 6.07 -16.56 -17.20
CA LEU A 304 4.76 -16.75 -17.84
C LEU A 304 3.80 -15.59 -17.61
N TYR A 305 3.99 -14.76 -16.57
CA TYR A 305 3.17 -13.56 -16.35
C TYR A 305 3.28 -12.54 -17.50
N LEU A 306 4.34 -12.61 -18.31
CA LEU A 306 4.56 -11.75 -19.48
C LEU A 306 3.91 -12.29 -20.76
N SER A 307 3.64 -13.59 -20.82
CA SER A 307 3.23 -14.28 -22.05
C SER A 307 1.93 -15.07 -21.93
N THR A 308 1.30 -15.06 -20.76
CA THR A 308 0.03 -15.74 -20.49
C THR A 308 -0.97 -14.79 -19.83
N PRO A 309 -2.27 -14.98 -20.06
CA PRO A 309 -3.28 -14.09 -19.49
C PRO A 309 -3.30 -14.13 -17.96
N SER A 310 -3.57 -12.98 -17.34
CA SER A 310 -3.85 -12.89 -15.90
C SER A 310 -5.23 -13.48 -15.58
N LEU A 311 -5.50 -13.75 -14.30
CA LEU A 311 -6.81 -14.16 -13.80
C LEU A 311 -7.90 -13.15 -14.21
N VAL A 312 -7.62 -11.85 -14.12
CA VAL A 312 -8.56 -10.80 -14.55
C VAL A 312 -8.87 -10.94 -16.04
N SER A 313 -7.84 -11.13 -16.87
CA SER A 313 -8.02 -11.34 -18.32
C SER A 313 -8.79 -12.63 -18.63
N VAL A 314 -8.52 -13.73 -17.94
CA VAL A 314 -9.26 -15.00 -18.06
C VAL A 314 -10.75 -14.78 -17.78
N MET A 315 -11.08 -14.08 -16.70
CA MET A 315 -12.47 -13.82 -16.32
C MET A 315 -13.19 -12.89 -17.31
N LYS A 316 -12.49 -11.88 -17.87
CA LYS A 316 -13.01 -11.05 -18.97
C LYS A 316 -13.29 -11.87 -20.22
N GLN A 317 -12.39 -12.79 -20.59
CA GLN A 317 -12.60 -13.71 -21.72
C GLN A 317 -13.80 -14.63 -21.49
N ALA A 318 -14.08 -15.02 -20.24
CA ALA A 318 -15.28 -15.78 -19.85
C ALA A 318 -16.57 -14.91 -19.77
N GLY A 319 -16.50 -13.62 -20.10
CA GLY A 319 -17.65 -12.73 -20.18
C GLY A 319 -18.09 -12.11 -18.84
N TYR A 320 -17.20 -12.05 -17.84
CA TYR A 320 -17.46 -11.34 -16.60
C TYR A 320 -17.06 -9.87 -16.71
N LYS A 321 -17.92 -8.96 -16.22
CA LYS A 321 -17.50 -7.59 -15.89
C LYS A 321 -16.60 -7.65 -14.66
N THR A 322 -15.46 -6.98 -14.71
CA THR A 322 -14.41 -7.10 -13.69
C THR A 322 -14.25 -5.80 -12.89
N PHE A 323 -14.22 -5.92 -11.57
CA PHE A 323 -14.03 -4.81 -10.64
C PHE A 323 -12.76 -5.04 -9.82
N TRP A 324 -11.99 -3.98 -9.59
CA TRP A 324 -10.82 -3.99 -8.71
C TRP A 324 -10.92 -2.90 -7.64
N ILE A 325 -11.19 -3.31 -6.40
CA ILE A 325 -11.30 -2.41 -5.25
C ILE A 325 -10.06 -2.60 -4.39
N THR A 326 -9.31 -1.54 -4.11
CA THR A 326 -8.03 -1.67 -3.42
C THR A 326 -7.79 -0.58 -2.40
N ASN A 327 -7.35 -1.01 -1.22
CA ASN A 327 -6.79 -0.13 -0.18
C ASN A 327 -5.25 -0.20 -0.12
N GLN A 328 -4.64 -1.02 -0.98
CA GLN A 328 -3.20 -0.99 -1.22
C GLN A 328 -2.79 0.29 -1.93
N GLN A 329 -1.57 0.74 -1.63
CA GLN A 329 -0.99 1.88 -2.33
C GLN A 329 -0.59 1.45 -3.75
N THR A 330 -1.47 1.50 -4.72
CA THR A 330 -1.18 0.95 -6.07
C THR A 330 -0.28 1.89 -6.88
N MET A 331 -0.42 3.21 -6.73
CA MET A 331 0.26 4.20 -7.58
C MET A 331 1.65 4.57 -7.08
N THR A 332 2.59 3.62 -7.12
CA THR A 332 4.04 3.88 -7.00
C THR A 332 4.81 3.12 -8.06
N LYS A 333 6.01 3.59 -8.42
CA LYS A 333 6.92 2.89 -9.34
C LYS A 333 7.20 1.44 -8.94
N ARG A 334 7.24 1.15 -7.63
CA ARG A 334 7.39 -0.24 -7.15
C ARG A 334 6.13 -1.04 -7.47
N ASN A 335 4.96 -0.44 -7.27
CA ASN A 335 3.66 -1.10 -7.39
C ASN A 335 3.05 -0.94 -8.80
N THR A 336 3.82 -0.51 -9.81
CA THR A 336 3.33 -0.37 -11.19
C THR A 336 2.78 -1.70 -11.72
N MET A 337 3.42 -2.84 -11.41
CA MET A 337 2.87 -4.17 -11.76
C MET A 337 1.50 -4.43 -11.12
N LEU A 338 1.31 -4.04 -9.86
CA LEU A 338 0.03 -4.19 -9.18
C LEU A 338 -1.04 -3.28 -9.80
N THR A 339 -0.64 -2.07 -10.19
CA THR A 339 -1.47 -1.14 -10.96
C THR A 339 -1.85 -1.73 -12.32
N THR A 340 -0.91 -2.36 -13.03
CA THR A 340 -1.22 -3.02 -14.30
C THR A 340 -2.24 -4.15 -14.14
N PHE A 341 -2.25 -4.88 -13.02
CA PHE A 341 -3.31 -5.86 -12.76
C PHE A 341 -4.66 -5.19 -12.49
N SER A 342 -4.71 -4.09 -11.73
CA SER A 342 -5.97 -3.39 -11.48
C SER A 342 -6.53 -2.72 -12.73
N GLU A 343 -5.69 -2.12 -13.56
CA GLU A 343 -6.08 -1.47 -14.84
C GLU A 343 -6.51 -2.47 -15.93
N GLN A 344 -6.27 -3.77 -15.74
CA GLN A 344 -6.88 -4.79 -16.60
C GLN A 344 -8.38 -4.98 -16.32
N ALA A 345 -8.86 -4.58 -15.14
CA ALA A 345 -10.27 -4.62 -14.79
C ALA A 345 -11.10 -3.60 -15.60
N ASP A 346 -12.42 -3.72 -15.58
CA ASP A 346 -13.32 -2.77 -16.25
C ASP A 346 -13.62 -1.54 -15.37
N GLU A 347 -13.58 -1.71 -14.04
CA GLU A 347 -13.84 -0.66 -13.06
C GLU A 347 -12.84 -0.76 -11.89
N GLN A 348 -12.26 0.37 -11.47
CA GLN A 348 -11.26 0.43 -10.40
C GLN A 348 -11.68 1.41 -9.30
N VAL A 349 -11.37 1.07 -8.04
CA VAL A 349 -11.54 1.98 -6.90
C VAL A 349 -10.26 1.98 -6.06
N TYR A 350 -9.58 3.13 -6.01
CA TYR A 350 -8.33 3.34 -5.29
C TYR A 350 -8.55 4.16 -4.01
N LEU A 351 -8.46 3.51 -2.85
CA LEU A 351 -8.79 4.14 -1.55
C LEU A 351 -7.58 4.76 -0.84
N ASN A 352 -6.41 4.13 -0.94
CA ASN A 352 -5.21 4.59 -0.23
C ASN A 352 -4.28 5.41 -1.12
N ASN A 353 -4.24 6.70 -0.84
CA ASN A 353 -3.54 7.70 -1.63
C ASN A 353 -2.34 8.33 -0.91
N ASN A 354 -1.95 7.72 0.21
CA ASN A 354 -0.78 8.14 0.96
C ASN A 354 0.52 7.92 0.18
N ARG A 355 1.54 8.70 0.50
CA ARG A 355 2.91 8.48 -0.02
C ARG A 355 3.58 7.24 0.53
N ASN A 356 3.26 6.88 1.78
CA ASN A 356 3.83 5.75 2.47
C ASN A 356 2.71 4.81 2.93
N GLN A 357 2.90 3.52 2.71
CA GLN A 357 2.02 2.47 3.22
C GLN A 357 2.00 2.36 4.77
N ASN A 358 2.95 3.03 5.42
CA ASN A 358 3.06 3.18 6.88
C ASN A 358 2.24 4.36 7.44
N SER A 359 1.02 4.55 6.94
CA SER A 359 0.06 5.55 7.41
C SER A 359 -1.25 4.88 7.82
N ALA A 360 -2.01 5.51 8.71
CA ALA A 360 -3.32 5.01 9.12
C ALA A 360 -4.31 5.08 7.95
N GLN A 361 -4.67 3.92 7.42
CA GLN A 361 -5.74 3.65 6.46
C GLN A 361 -6.28 2.27 6.77
N TYR A 362 -7.60 2.14 6.87
CA TYR A 362 -8.22 0.94 7.41
C TYR A 362 -8.99 0.23 6.30
N ASP A 363 -8.85 -1.08 6.22
CA ASP A 363 -9.52 -1.89 5.21
C ASP A 363 -11.05 -1.95 5.35
N GLY A 364 -11.63 -1.43 6.44
CA GLY A 364 -13.08 -1.21 6.52
C GLY A 364 -13.60 -0.30 5.41
N ASP A 365 -12.77 0.57 4.84
CA ASP A 365 -13.13 1.49 3.76
C ASP A 365 -13.45 0.76 2.44
N VAL A 366 -13.06 -0.52 2.29
CA VAL A 366 -13.40 -1.32 1.09
C VAL A 366 -14.86 -1.80 1.08
N ILE A 367 -15.55 -1.78 2.23
CA ILE A 367 -16.90 -2.37 2.37
C ILE A 367 -17.93 -1.60 1.54
N GLU A 368 -17.88 -0.26 1.56
CA GLU A 368 -18.80 0.58 0.78
C GLU A 368 -18.66 0.37 -0.74
N PRO A 369 -17.47 0.51 -1.36
CA PRO A 369 -17.31 0.25 -2.79
C PRO A 369 -17.58 -1.21 -3.16
N PHE A 370 -17.31 -2.18 -2.26
CA PHE A 370 -17.68 -3.57 -2.47
C PHE A 370 -19.19 -3.74 -2.61
N ASN A 371 -19.97 -3.17 -1.68
CA ASN A 371 -21.42 -3.18 -1.73
C ASN A 371 -21.96 -2.46 -2.98
N LYS A 372 -21.32 -1.37 -3.42
CA LYS A 372 -21.64 -0.71 -4.69
C LYS A 372 -21.44 -1.64 -5.89
N ALA A 373 -20.30 -2.33 -5.98
CA ALA A 373 -20.03 -3.29 -7.05
C ALA A 373 -21.01 -4.48 -7.06
N LEU A 374 -21.46 -4.94 -5.88
CA LEU A 374 -22.51 -5.97 -5.78
C LEU A 374 -23.83 -5.53 -6.42
N THR A 375 -24.16 -4.23 -6.39
CA THR A 375 -25.40 -3.69 -6.98
C THR A 375 -25.31 -3.37 -8.48
N ASP A 376 -24.13 -3.49 -9.10
CA ASP A 376 -23.99 -3.26 -10.55
C ASP A 376 -24.89 -4.23 -11.35
N PRO A 377 -25.59 -3.74 -12.40
CA PRO A 377 -26.57 -4.53 -13.15
C PRO A 377 -25.97 -5.62 -14.03
N ALA A 378 -24.65 -5.69 -14.19
CA ALA A 378 -24.00 -6.78 -14.93
C ALA A 378 -24.36 -8.14 -14.31
N GLU A 379 -24.87 -9.05 -15.15
CA GLU A 379 -25.28 -10.39 -14.71
C GLU A 379 -24.08 -11.23 -14.25
N ARG A 380 -22.90 -11.00 -14.83
CA ARG A 380 -21.67 -11.73 -14.54
C ARG A 380 -20.60 -10.79 -14.03
N LYS A 381 -20.14 -10.98 -12.79
CA LYS A 381 -19.21 -10.07 -12.11
C LYS A 381 -18.05 -10.83 -11.47
N LEU A 382 -16.82 -10.41 -11.74
CA LEU A 382 -15.67 -10.71 -10.88
C LEU A 382 -15.41 -9.46 -10.04
N ILE A 383 -15.38 -9.60 -8.72
CA ILE A 383 -15.02 -8.51 -7.82
C ILE A 383 -13.74 -8.89 -7.08
N VAL A 384 -12.65 -8.20 -7.39
CA VAL A 384 -11.39 -8.32 -6.65
C VAL A 384 -11.32 -7.25 -5.57
N VAL A 385 -11.07 -7.66 -4.33
CA VAL A 385 -10.86 -6.76 -3.19
C VAL A 385 -9.43 -6.96 -2.67
N HIS A 386 -8.58 -5.95 -2.74
CA HIS A 386 -7.19 -6.01 -2.33
C HIS A 386 -6.93 -5.17 -1.07
N LEU A 387 -6.59 -5.85 0.02
CA LEU A 387 -6.49 -5.31 1.37
C LEU A 387 -5.06 -4.87 1.71
N LEU A 388 -4.90 -3.93 2.65
CA LEU A 388 -3.63 -3.69 3.36
C LEU A 388 -3.33 -4.80 4.39
N GLY A 389 -4.36 -5.53 4.81
CA GLY A 389 -4.29 -6.68 5.69
C GLY A 389 -3.51 -6.37 6.96
N THR A 390 -2.46 -7.15 7.18
CA THR A 390 -1.61 -7.07 8.38
C THR A 390 -0.22 -6.53 8.07
N HIS A 391 -0.09 -5.70 7.03
CA HIS A 391 1.19 -5.10 6.64
C HIS A 391 1.80 -4.23 7.75
N MET A 392 3.11 -4.34 7.96
CA MET A 392 3.87 -3.50 8.88
C MET A 392 3.81 -2.02 8.47
N SER A 393 3.74 -1.02 9.37
CA SER A 393 3.62 -1.09 10.82
C SER A 393 2.20 -1.42 11.27
N TYR A 394 2.05 -2.50 12.04
CA TYR A 394 0.76 -3.16 12.32
C TYR A 394 -0.24 -2.26 13.06
N GLN A 395 0.25 -1.37 13.93
CA GLN A 395 -0.58 -0.43 14.69
C GLN A 395 -1.41 0.53 13.81
N TYR A 396 -1.06 0.67 12.53
CA TYR A 396 -1.80 1.50 11.58
C TYR A 396 -2.85 0.72 10.79
N ARG A 397 -2.98 -0.59 11.03
CA ARG A 397 -3.92 -1.47 10.31
C ARG A 397 -5.27 -1.57 10.97
N TYR A 398 -5.42 -1.08 12.20
CA TYR A 398 -6.65 -1.22 12.97
C TYR A 398 -6.99 0.08 13.72
N PRO A 399 -8.27 0.45 13.84
CA PRO A 399 -8.67 1.60 14.65
C PRO A 399 -8.55 1.27 16.15
N PRO A 400 -8.53 2.29 17.04
CA PRO A 400 -8.36 2.10 18.48
C PRO A 400 -9.36 1.11 19.13
N THR A 401 -10.54 0.93 18.54
CA THR A 401 -11.55 -0.03 19.01
C THR A 401 -11.12 -1.49 18.89
N PHE A 402 -10.16 -1.79 18.01
CA PHE A 402 -9.57 -3.11 17.77
C PHE A 402 -8.22 -3.32 18.47
N ASP A 403 -7.75 -2.34 19.25
CA ASP A 403 -6.60 -2.50 20.14
C ASP A 403 -7.01 -3.34 21.37
N LYS A 404 -7.03 -4.67 21.23
CA LYS A 404 -7.52 -5.62 22.25
C LYS A 404 -6.40 -6.36 22.98
N PHE A 405 -5.44 -6.89 22.25
CA PHE A 405 -4.26 -7.53 22.82
C PHE A 405 -3.30 -6.45 23.28
N LYS A 406 -3.08 -6.35 24.61
CA LYS A 406 -2.20 -5.32 25.21
C LYS A 406 -1.22 -5.89 26.23
N ASP A 407 -1.48 -7.08 26.74
CA ASP A 407 -0.67 -7.75 27.75
C ASP A 407 0.07 -8.96 27.16
N ARG A 408 0.69 -9.75 28.04
CA ARG A 408 1.47 -10.94 27.69
C ARG A 408 0.61 -12.21 27.63
N GLN A 409 -0.70 -12.13 27.86
CA GLN A 409 -1.57 -13.31 27.89
C GLN A 409 -1.58 -13.99 26.52
N GLY A 410 -1.19 -15.27 26.46
CA GLY A 410 -1.10 -16.02 25.21
C GLY A 410 0.14 -15.73 24.35
N VAL A 411 1.08 -14.89 24.81
CA VAL A 411 2.38 -14.71 24.16
C VAL A 411 3.34 -15.84 24.57
N PRO A 412 4.07 -16.49 23.64
CA PRO A 412 5.08 -17.48 23.95
C PRO A 412 6.17 -16.95 24.88
N ALA A 413 6.63 -17.79 25.81
CA ALA A 413 7.61 -17.41 26.82
C ALA A 413 8.92 -16.85 26.24
N GLY A 414 9.33 -17.32 25.06
CA GLY A 414 10.57 -16.88 24.41
C GLY A 414 10.50 -15.52 23.71
N VAL A 415 9.32 -14.93 23.52
CA VAL A 415 9.18 -13.55 23.03
C VAL A 415 9.54 -12.58 24.16
N ARG A 416 10.52 -11.70 23.94
CA ARG A 416 10.98 -10.77 24.98
C ARG A 416 9.99 -9.66 25.25
N ASP A 417 10.05 -9.04 26.43
CA ASP A 417 9.12 -7.98 26.82
C ASP A 417 9.17 -6.75 25.88
N ASP A 418 10.33 -6.43 25.30
CA ASP A 418 10.48 -5.36 24.29
C ASP A 418 9.77 -5.69 22.97
N GLN A 419 9.50 -6.97 22.68
CA GLN A 419 8.85 -7.45 21.46
C GLN A 419 7.33 -7.56 21.60
N VAL A 420 6.82 -7.69 22.84
CA VAL A 420 5.39 -7.89 23.13
C VAL A 420 4.50 -6.81 22.48
N PRO A 421 4.83 -5.50 22.48
CA PRO A 421 4.00 -4.50 21.82
C PRO A 421 3.81 -4.77 20.33
N THR A 422 4.87 -5.09 19.60
CA THR A 422 4.81 -5.40 18.17
C THR A 422 4.04 -6.70 17.91
N TYR A 423 4.27 -7.72 18.72
CA TYR A 423 3.55 -9.00 18.67
C TYR A 423 2.03 -8.81 18.84
N ASN A 424 1.65 -8.00 19.83
CA ASN A 424 0.26 -7.65 20.12
C ASN A 424 -0.36 -6.81 19.01
N SER A 425 0.36 -5.83 18.46
CA SER A 425 -0.14 -5.04 17.33
C SER A 425 -0.40 -5.89 16.10
N TYR A 426 0.39 -6.93 15.84
CA TYR A 426 0.10 -7.87 14.76
C TYR A 426 -1.20 -8.64 15.01
N ASP A 427 -1.41 -9.17 16.22
CA ASP A 427 -2.66 -9.88 16.56
C ASP A 427 -3.90 -8.98 16.49
N ASN A 428 -3.77 -7.69 16.86
CA ASN A 428 -4.84 -6.71 16.69
C ASN A 428 -5.13 -6.40 15.22
N ALA A 429 -4.10 -6.39 14.36
CA ALA A 429 -4.27 -6.26 12.92
C ALA A 429 -4.98 -7.51 12.33
N VAL A 430 -4.64 -8.72 12.79
CA VAL A 430 -5.34 -9.95 12.41
C VAL A 430 -6.81 -9.88 12.83
N LEU A 431 -7.10 -9.38 14.03
CA LEU A 431 -8.47 -9.19 14.53
C LEU A 431 -9.27 -8.19 13.71
N TYR A 432 -8.65 -7.13 13.20
CA TYR A 432 -9.33 -6.21 12.29
C TYR A 432 -9.54 -6.82 10.89
N ASN A 433 -8.55 -7.55 10.38
CA ASN A 433 -8.68 -8.29 9.12
C ASN A 433 -9.81 -9.35 9.19
N ASP A 434 -9.98 -10.05 10.32
CA ASP A 434 -11.12 -10.93 10.60
C ASP A 434 -12.47 -10.21 10.45
N PHE A 435 -12.60 -9.03 11.07
CA PHE A 435 -13.80 -8.21 10.95
C PHE A 435 -14.08 -7.81 9.49
N VAL A 436 -13.06 -7.36 8.75
CA VAL A 436 -13.24 -6.93 7.35
C VAL A 436 -13.65 -8.10 6.47
N VAL A 437 -12.88 -9.20 6.48
CA VAL A 437 -13.15 -10.37 5.62
C VAL A 437 -14.51 -11.00 5.95
N SER A 438 -14.84 -11.15 7.24
CA SER A 438 -16.16 -11.67 7.63
C SER A 438 -17.30 -10.72 7.26
N SER A 439 -17.08 -9.40 7.26
CA SER A 439 -18.08 -8.42 6.80
C SER A 439 -18.33 -8.55 5.29
N LEU A 440 -17.28 -8.71 4.49
CA LEU A 440 -17.42 -8.96 3.04
C LEU A 440 -18.23 -10.22 2.76
N ILE A 441 -17.95 -11.32 3.48
CA ILE A 441 -18.73 -12.57 3.36
C ILE A 441 -20.19 -12.34 3.74
N LYS A 442 -20.45 -11.68 4.88
CA LYS A 442 -21.82 -11.43 5.38
C LYS A 442 -22.60 -10.52 4.44
N ASP A 443 -21.99 -9.47 3.91
CA ASP A 443 -22.65 -8.54 2.99
C ASP A 443 -22.92 -9.20 1.63
N TYR A 444 -21.97 -9.98 1.12
CA TYR A 444 -22.18 -10.80 -0.08
C TYR A 444 -23.32 -11.81 0.12
N ALA A 445 -23.37 -12.51 1.26
CA ALA A 445 -24.43 -13.46 1.54
C ALA A 445 -25.83 -12.81 1.62
N LYS A 446 -25.94 -11.56 2.09
CA LYS A 446 -27.22 -10.83 2.18
C LYS A 446 -27.83 -10.54 0.81
N THR A 447 -27.06 -10.56 -0.28
CA THR A 447 -27.59 -10.32 -1.63
C THR A 447 -28.19 -11.58 -2.27
N ASP A 448 -28.26 -12.70 -1.54
CA ASP A 448 -28.69 -14.01 -2.04
C ASP A 448 -28.02 -14.38 -3.39
N PRO A 449 -26.67 -14.32 -3.46
CA PRO A 449 -25.95 -14.35 -4.72
C PRO A 449 -25.90 -15.75 -5.32
N ASN A 450 -25.58 -15.84 -6.61
CA ASN A 450 -25.08 -17.07 -7.22
C ASN A 450 -23.56 -16.94 -7.42
N GLY A 451 -22.77 -17.62 -6.59
CA GLY A 451 -21.31 -17.55 -6.66
C GLY A 451 -20.61 -17.90 -5.36
N PHE A 452 -19.31 -17.59 -5.32
CA PHE A 452 -18.44 -17.83 -4.18
C PHE A 452 -17.51 -16.65 -3.91
N LEU A 453 -16.99 -16.59 -2.69
CA LEU A 453 -15.94 -15.69 -2.24
C LEU A 453 -14.74 -16.52 -1.79
N LEU A 454 -13.56 -16.25 -2.35
CA LEU A 454 -12.30 -16.85 -1.94
C LEU A 454 -11.40 -15.78 -1.32
N TYR A 455 -10.87 -16.06 -0.14
CA TYR A 455 -9.87 -15.23 0.53
C TYR A 455 -8.54 -15.97 0.58
N LEU A 456 -7.46 -15.27 0.21
CA LEU A 456 -6.09 -15.68 0.48
C LEU A 456 -5.24 -14.48 0.85
N SER A 457 -4.20 -14.67 1.66
CA SER A 457 -3.13 -13.66 1.79
C SER A 457 -2.10 -13.83 0.69
N ASP A 458 -1.53 -12.74 0.19
CA ASP A 458 -0.42 -12.74 -0.78
C ASP A 458 0.80 -13.53 -0.27
N HIS A 459 1.18 -13.28 0.99
CA HIS A 459 2.18 -13.96 1.77
C HIS A 459 1.92 -13.81 3.28
N GLY A 460 2.72 -14.45 4.11
CA GLY A 460 2.69 -14.31 5.57
C GLY A 460 3.70 -13.27 6.07
N GLU A 461 3.94 -13.25 7.38
CA GLU A 461 4.96 -12.43 8.03
C GLU A 461 5.45 -13.14 9.29
N ASP A 462 6.75 -13.10 9.56
CA ASP A 462 7.33 -13.59 10.81
C ASP A 462 7.29 -12.48 11.85
N VAL A 463 6.56 -12.69 12.93
CA VAL A 463 6.47 -11.73 14.05
C VAL A 463 6.95 -12.40 15.31
N PHE A 464 8.23 -12.78 15.29
CA PHE A 464 8.91 -13.54 16.34
C PHE A 464 8.31 -14.94 16.53
N ASP A 465 7.71 -15.51 15.50
CA ASP A 465 7.09 -16.83 15.54
C ASP A 465 8.14 -17.94 15.37
N SER A 466 9.20 -17.67 14.61
CA SER A 466 10.28 -18.62 14.38
C SER A 466 11.08 -18.97 15.63
N ALA A 467 11.68 -20.16 15.62
CA ALA A 467 12.57 -20.62 16.66
C ALA A 467 13.65 -19.56 17.00
N GLY A 468 13.80 -19.26 18.28
CA GLY A 468 14.70 -18.23 18.79
C GLY A 468 14.08 -16.82 18.88
N HIS A 469 12.86 -16.61 18.37
CA HIS A 469 12.07 -15.37 18.53
C HIS A 469 12.82 -14.09 18.15
N GLY A 470 13.78 -14.18 17.22
CA GLY A 470 14.65 -13.06 16.82
C GLY A 470 14.30 -12.44 15.46
N THR A 471 13.36 -13.03 14.73
CA THR A 471 13.00 -12.62 13.36
C THR A 471 11.76 -11.73 13.40
N LEU A 472 11.80 -10.64 12.63
CA LEU A 472 10.66 -9.78 12.36
C LEU A 472 10.63 -9.43 10.87
N GLY A 473 9.48 -9.56 10.23
CA GLY A 473 9.27 -9.20 8.83
C GLY A 473 9.54 -10.35 7.86
N ARG A 474 10.01 -9.99 6.66
CA ARG A 474 10.17 -10.91 5.51
C ARG A 474 11.58 -10.85 4.95
N ASN A 475 12.16 -12.01 4.69
CA ASN A 475 13.46 -12.13 4.04
C ASN A 475 13.54 -13.42 3.22
N GLU A 476 13.33 -13.31 1.92
CA GLU A 476 13.42 -14.45 1.00
C GLU A 476 14.79 -15.14 1.03
N ASN A 477 15.86 -14.41 1.38
CA ASN A 477 17.19 -14.97 1.53
C ASN A 477 17.41 -15.72 2.86
N LYS A 478 16.48 -15.63 3.80
CA LYS A 478 16.49 -16.34 5.08
C LYS A 478 15.06 -16.75 5.42
N PRO A 479 14.47 -17.69 4.65
CA PRO A 479 13.06 -18.00 4.74
C PRO A 479 12.72 -18.63 6.10
N THR A 480 11.56 -18.28 6.64
CA THR A 480 10.96 -18.94 7.80
C THR A 480 9.52 -19.31 7.50
N ALA A 481 9.00 -20.36 8.13
CA ALA A 481 7.65 -20.85 7.85
C ALA A 481 6.54 -19.76 7.94
N PRO A 482 6.54 -18.90 8.99
CA PRO A 482 5.60 -17.77 9.12
C PRO A 482 5.52 -16.82 7.92
N MET A 483 6.62 -16.64 7.18
CA MET A 483 6.64 -15.77 6.00
C MET A 483 5.85 -16.34 4.81
N TYR A 484 5.64 -17.66 4.78
CA TYR A 484 5.07 -18.36 3.63
C TYR A 484 3.71 -18.98 3.91
N THR A 485 3.37 -19.31 5.16
CA THR A 485 2.07 -19.90 5.49
C THR A 485 0.95 -18.85 5.48
N ILE A 486 0.00 -19.00 4.56
CA ILE A 486 -1.09 -18.04 4.33
C ILE A 486 -2.46 -18.65 4.65
N PRO A 487 -3.43 -17.86 5.14
CA PRO A 487 -4.82 -18.31 5.15
C PRO A 487 -5.32 -18.49 3.73
N PHE A 488 -6.13 -19.52 3.52
CA PHE A 488 -6.80 -19.79 2.25
C PHE A 488 -8.16 -20.40 2.56
N MET A 489 -9.23 -19.66 2.29
CA MET A 489 -10.58 -20.10 2.61
C MET A 489 -11.60 -19.65 1.58
N ALA A 490 -12.64 -20.45 1.38
CA ALA A 490 -13.69 -20.15 0.44
C ALA A 490 -15.09 -20.33 1.05
N TRP A 491 -15.99 -19.41 0.73
CA TRP A 491 -17.40 -19.46 1.04
C TRP A 491 -18.19 -19.53 -0.26
N ALA A 492 -19.21 -20.39 -0.36
CA ALA A 492 -20.13 -20.40 -1.50
C ALA A 492 -21.57 -20.18 -1.03
N SER A 493 -22.34 -19.50 -1.87
CA SER A 493 -23.76 -19.30 -1.62
C SER A 493 -24.56 -20.59 -1.76
N PRO A 494 -25.74 -20.70 -1.14
CA PRO A 494 -26.62 -21.85 -1.34
C PRO A 494 -26.91 -22.13 -2.82
N LYS A 495 -27.20 -21.10 -3.61
CA LYS A 495 -27.47 -21.23 -5.07
C LYS A 495 -26.27 -21.79 -5.84
N TRP A 496 -25.06 -21.39 -5.49
CA TRP A 496 -23.86 -21.92 -6.15
C TRP A 496 -23.72 -23.43 -5.90
N LYS A 497 -23.97 -23.86 -4.65
CA LYS A 497 -23.87 -25.26 -4.20
C LYS A 497 -24.94 -26.18 -4.80
N GLU A 498 -26.03 -25.63 -5.36
CA GLU A 498 -27.05 -26.44 -6.04
C GLU A 498 -26.54 -27.02 -7.36
N ASN A 499 -25.62 -26.32 -8.04
CA ASN A 499 -25.13 -26.68 -9.36
C ASN A 499 -23.62 -27.00 -9.39
N HIS A 500 -22.91 -26.82 -8.27
CA HIS A 500 -21.48 -27.11 -8.14
C HIS A 500 -21.24 -27.95 -6.88
N ASP A 501 -20.47 -29.03 -7.01
CA ASP A 501 -20.04 -29.80 -5.85
C ASP A 501 -19.11 -28.94 -4.99
N TRP A 502 -19.52 -28.71 -3.74
CA TRP A 502 -18.83 -27.84 -2.78
C TRP A 502 -18.51 -28.61 -1.49
N ASN A 503 -18.04 -29.85 -1.64
CA ASN A 503 -17.58 -30.67 -0.53
C ASN A 503 -16.09 -30.94 -0.64
N PHE A 504 -15.29 -30.26 0.19
CA PHE A 504 -13.83 -30.37 0.18
C PHE A 504 -13.27 -31.10 1.40
N ALA A 505 -14.08 -31.88 2.13
CA ALA A 505 -13.65 -32.51 3.38
C ALA A 505 -12.39 -33.39 3.22
N GLY A 506 -12.20 -34.00 2.04
CA GLY A 506 -11.00 -34.78 1.71
C GLY A 506 -9.79 -33.96 1.24
N ASP A 507 -9.98 -32.66 1.00
CA ASP A 507 -9.03 -31.83 0.26
C ASP A 507 -8.39 -30.72 1.11
N LEU A 508 -8.98 -30.41 2.27
CA LEU A 508 -8.60 -29.26 3.12
C LEU A 508 -7.11 -29.25 3.50
N SER A 509 -6.47 -30.41 3.62
CA SER A 509 -5.06 -30.55 4.02
C SER A 509 -4.08 -30.88 2.89
N ARG A 510 -4.52 -30.81 1.63
CA ARG A 510 -3.65 -31.00 0.46
C ARG A 510 -2.52 -29.96 0.44
N PRO A 511 -1.25 -30.36 0.24
CA PRO A 511 -0.13 -29.43 0.17
C PRO A 511 -0.24 -28.58 -1.10
N TYR A 512 -0.32 -27.26 -0.96
CA TYR A 512 -0.62 -26.38 -2.08
C TYR A 512 0.20 -25.08 -2.06
N SER A 513 0.62 -24.63 -3.25
CA SER A 513 1.21 -23.29 -3.44
C SER A 513 0.17 -22.40 -4.13
N SER A 514 -0.02 -21.18 -3.62
CA SER A 514 -0.92 -20.20 -4.23
C SER A 514 -0.46 -19.73 -5.61
N SER A 515 0.77 -20.06 -6.04
CA SER A 515 1.21 -19.87 -7.43
C SER A 515 0.35 -20.64 -8.45
N GLN A 516 -0.42 -21.63 -7.99
CA GLN A 516 -1.33 -22.41 -8.84
C GLN A 516 -2.78 -21.92 -8.76
N LEU A 517 -3.05 -20.78 -8.10
CA LEU A 517 -4.40 -20.26 -7.84
C LEU A 517 -5.24 -20.19 -9.11
N ILE A 518 -4.67 -19.78 -10.25
CA ILE A 518 -5.42 -19.64 -11.50
C ILE A 518 -6.12 -20.95 -11.92
N HIS A 519 -5.49 -22.10 -11.67
CA HIS A 519 -6.06 -23.42 -11.96
C HIS A 519 -7.18 -23.78 -10.99
N THR A 520 -6.98 -23.53 -9.70
CA THR A 520 -8.00 -23.75 -8.66
C THR A 520 -9.19 -22.82 -8.83
N TRP A 521 -8.94 -21.55 -9.14
CA TRP A 521 -9.98 -20.56 -9.39
C TRP A 521 -10.84 -20.94 -10.59
N ALA A 522 -10.21 -21.36 -11.70
CA ALA A 522 -10.91 -21.82 -12.87
C ALA A 522 -11.78 -23.06 -12.57
N ASP A 523 -11.27 -24.02 -11.79
CA ASP A 523 -12.02 -25.19 -11.34
C ASP A 523 -13.28 -24.78 -10.55
N LEU A 524 -13.11 -23.92 -9.53
CA LEU A 524 -14.19 -23.38 -8.73
C LEU A 524 -15.23 -22.61 -9.55
N ALA A 525 -14.79 -21.90 -10.59
CA ALA A 525 -15.63 -21.12 -11.50
C ALA A 525 -16.25 -21.95 -12.65
N GLY A 526 -15.96 -23.25 -12.74
CA GLY A 526 -16.45 -24.10 -13.83
C GLY A 526 -15.83 -23.80 -15.20
N LEU A 527 -14.62 -23.22 -15.23
CA LEU A 527 -13.88 -22.89 -16.45
C LEU A 527 -12.92 -24.02 -16.84
N SER A 528 -12.74 -24.21 -18.16
CA SER A 528 -11.75 -25.12 -18.73
C SER A 528 -11.16 -24.55 -20.02
N SER A 529 -9.90 -24.83 -20.29
CA SER A 529 -9.18 -24.44 -21.51
C SER A 529 -7.97 -25.36 -21.69
N ASP A 530 -7.25 -25.26 -22.81
CA ASP A 530 -6.03 -26.04 -23.06
C ASP A 530 -4.89 -25.68 -22.07
N GLU A 531 -4.87 -24.44 -21.57
CA GLU A 531 -3.88 -23.92 -20.63
C GLU A 531 -4.19 -24.24 -19.16
N LEU A 532 -5.45 -24.60 -18.85
CA LEU A 532 -5.90 -24.89 -17.49
C LEU A 532 -5.67 -26.37 -17.13
N ASP A 533 -4.80 -26.61 -16.16
CA ASP A 533 -4.42 -27.95 -15.71
C ASP A 533 -5.14 -28.35 -14.41
N ARG A 534 -6.09 -29.28 -14.51
CA ARG A 534 -6.84 -29.85 -13.39
C ARG A 534 -5.95 -30.53 -12.34
N SER A 535 -4.78 -31.06 -12.72
CA SER A 535 -3.84 -31.67 -11.77
C SER A 535 -3.20 -30.68 -10.80
N LYS A 536 -3.25 -29.38 -11.14
CA LYS A 536 -2.76 -28.27 -10.32
C LYS A 536 -3.86 -27.61 -9.49
N SER A 537 -5.14 -27.95 -9.71
CA SER A 537 -6.26 -27.40 -8.95
C SER A 537 -6.41 -28.10 -7.59
N LEU A 538 -6.40 -27.32 -6.51
CA LEU A 538 -6.51 -27.79 -5.13
C LEU A 538 -7.80 -28.59 -4.86
N VAL A 539 -8.87 -28.23 -5.58
CA VAL A 539 -10.22 -28.78 -5.40
C VAL A 539 -10.59 -29.84 -6.44
N SER A 540 -9.62 -30.28 -7.25
CA SER A 540 -9.85 -31.28 -8.28
C SER A 540 -9.66 -32.69 -7.77
N ASP A 541 -10.49 -33.63 -8.22
CA ASP A 541 -10.25 -35.07 -8.00
C ASP A 541 -8.95 -35.56 -8.66
N SER A 542 -8.49 -34.88 -9.70
CA SER A 542 -7.23 -35.19 -10.41
C SER A 542 -6.00 -34.51 -9.80
N PHE A 543 -6.12 -33.85 -8.65
CA PHE A 543 -5.02 -33.14 -8.01
C PHE A 543 -3.80 -34.04 -7.77
N VAL A 544 -2.62 -33.56 -8.15
CA VAL A 544 -1.36 -34.24 -7.91
C VAL A 544 -0.50 -33.37 -6.98
N PRO A 545 -0.13 -33.87 -5.79
CA PRO A 545 0.78 -33.16 -4.89
C PRO A 545 2.11 -32.81 -5.57
N ARG A 546 2.58 -31.57 -5.39
CA ARG A 546 3.84 -31.06 -5.95
C ARG A 546 4.73 -30.54 -4.83
N LYS A 547 6.02 -30.41 -5.14
CA LYS A 547 6.96 -29.73 -4.24
C LYS A 547 6.50 -28.30 -4.01
N LEU A 548 6.52 -27.88 -2.75
CA LEU A 548 6.15 -26.54 -2.34
C LEU A 548 7.37 -25.63 -2.48
N LEU A 549 7.73 -25.29 -3.72
CA LEU A 549 8.93 -24.52 -4.01
C LEU A 549 8.79 -23.08 -3.51
N ILE A 550 9.86 -22.56 -2.92
CA ILE A 550 9.99 -21.16 -2.49
C ILE A 550 11.38 -20.61 -2.87
N GLY A 551 11.47 -19.28 -2.91
CA GLY A 551 12.72 -18.54 -3.10
C GLY A 551 12.70 -17.69 -4.36
N ASP A 552 13.79 -16.97 -4.63
CA ASP A 552 13.90 -16.12 -5.82
C ASP A 552 14.20 -16.97 -7.06
N PRO A 553 13.24 -17.14 -8.00
CA PRO A 553 13.44 -17.98 -9.18
C PRO A 553 14.48 -17.38 -10.16
N TYR A 554 14.79 -16.09 -10.05
CA TYR A 554 15.74 -15.39 -10.92
C TYR A 554 17.19 -15.48 -10.46
N GLN A 555 17.46 -16.06 -9.28
CA GLN A 555 18.82 -16.27 -8.78
C GLN A 555 19.43 -17.61 -9.17
N ALA A 556 18.72 -18.45 -9.94
CA ALA A 556 19.30 -19.68 -10.47
C ALA A 556 20.44 -19.38 -11.48
N PRO A 557 21.58 -20.11 -11.45
CA PRO A 557 21.91 -21.23 -10.57
C PRO A 557 22.62 -20.83 -9.25
N ARG A 558 22.83 -19.52 -8.99
CA ARG A 558 23.56 -19.04 -7.81
C ARG A 558 22.87 -19.43 -6.49
N ARG A 559 21.54 -19.53 -6.50
CA ARG A 559 20.74 -19.97 -5.36
C ARG A 559 19.61 -20.87 -5.87
N ALA A 560 19.56 -22.11 -5.37
CA ALA A 560 18.51 -23.05 -5.71
C ALA A 560 17.22 -22.73 -4.96
N LEU A 561 16.08 -23.03 -5.59
CA LEU A 561 14.76 -23.05 -4.94
C LEU A 561 14.75 -24.09 -3.82
N ILE A 562 13.98 -23.81 -2.78
CA ILE A 562 13.85 -24.65 -1.59
C ILE A 562 12.49 -25.33 -1.62
N ASP A 563 12.42 -26.62 -1.30
CA ASP A 563 11.14 -27.28 -1.02
C ASP A 563 10.73 -26.96 0.43
N PHE A 564 9.68 -26.17 0.59
CA PHE A 564 9.14 -25.72 1.88
C PHE A 564 8.82 -26.90 2.81
N SER A 565 8.42 -28.05 2.28
CA SER A 565 8.16 -29.24 3.11
C SER A 565 9.39 -29.73 3.90
N LEU A 566 10.59 -29.35 3.45
CA LEU A 566 11.86 -29.65 4.13
C LEU A 566 12.22 -28.62 5.21
N MET A 567 11.52 -27.48 5.28
CA MET A 567 11.65 -26.51 6.37
C MET A 567 10.94 -27.03 7.62
N LYS A 568 11.55 -27.99 8.30
CA LYS A 568 11.05 -28.44 9.61
C LYS A 568 11.16 -27.31 10.64
N PRO A 569 10.19 -27.16 11.57
CA PRO A 569 10.49 -26.53 12.84
C PRO A 569 11.64 -27.33 13.46
N LYS A 570 12.75 -26.68 13.81
CA LYS A 570 13.69 -27.30 14.75
C LYS A 570 12.92 -27.41 16.07
N HIS A 571 12.29 -28.57 16.32
CA HIS A 571 11.87 -28.90 17.67
C HIS A 571 13.12 -28.81 18.55
N PRO A 572 13.08 -28.10 19.69
CA PRO A 572 14.16 -28.22 20.67
C PRO A 572 14.27 -29.70 21.05
N ASP A 573 15.49 -30.21 21.07
CA ASP A 573 15.78 -31.56 21.54
C ASP A 573 15.20 -31.70 22.96
N PRO A 574 14.33 -32.69 23.23
CA PRO A 574 13.85 -32.95 24.59
C PRO A 574 14.99 -33.09 25.61
N ALA A 575 16.20 -33.45 25.18
CA ALA A 575 17.38 -33.53 26.03
C ALA A 575 17.90 -32.16 26.54
N GLU A 576 17.61 -31.04 25.86
CA GLU A 576 18.00 -29.69 26.32
C GLU A 576 17.04 -29.08 27.35
N VAL A 577 15.82 -29.62 27.48
CA VAL A 577 14.83 -29.16 28.47
C VAL A 577 15.07 -29.78 29.85
N ALA A 578 15.83 -30.88 29.93
CA ALA A 578 16.12 -31.57 31.19
C ALA A 578 17.33 -31.00 31.98
N GLN A 579 17.96 -29.90 31.53
CA GLN A 579 19.13 -29.31 32.19
C GLN A 579 19.05 -27.78 32.42
N LYS A 580 17.85 -27.20 32.51
CA LYS A 580 17.71 -25.81 32.98
C LYS A 580 16.67 -25.65 34.07
#